data_AF-A0A1T2XNV9-F1
#
_entry.id   AF-A0A1T2XNV9-F1
#
_cell.length_a   1.000
_cell.length_b   1.000
_cell.length_c   1.000
_cell.angle_alpha   90.00
_cell.angle_beta   90.00
_cell.angle_gamma   90.00
#
_symmetry.space_group_name_H-M   'P 1'
#
loop_
_entity.id
_entity.type
_entity.pdbx_description
1 polymer ?
#
loop_
_entity_poly.entity_id
_entity_poly.type
_entity_poly.pdbx_seq_one_letter_code
_entity_poly.pdbx_strand_id
1 'polypeptide(L)'
;MDDENCKGCGDSKPVTEEAIQRMIDRIEGSPLFLRVNDATYEQRLEACRACPGYVGKECTMCGCIMEIMAKLQNTRCLHPDGSQWETA
;
A
#
# COMPACT_ATOMS: atom_id res chain seq x y z
N MET A 1 -24.51 -20.44 24.36
CA MET A 1 -24.51 -20.29 22.89
C MET A 1 -24.10 -18.86 22.66
N ASP A 2 -22.80 -18.73 22.56
CA ASP A 2 -22.03 -17.53 22.80
C ASP A 2 -21.61 -16.93 21.45
N ASP A 3 -21.44 -15.61 21.42
CA ASP A 3 -20.88 -14.78 20.35
C ASP A 3 -21.75 -14.42 19.13
N GLU A 4 -22.85 -13.68 19.37
CA GLU A 4 -23.44 -12.76 18.38
C GLU A 4 -23.12 -11.29 18.74
N ASN A 5 -21.84 -10.93 18.77
CA ASN A 5 -21.45 -9.51 18.73
C ASN A 5 -20.09 -9.30 18.06
N CYS A 6 -19.96 -9.72 16.80
CA CYS A 6 -18.89 -9.20 15.97
C CYS A 6 -19.24 -7.77 15.53
N LYS A 7 -18.74 -6.76 16.25
CA LYS A 7 -18.77 -5.32 15.92
C LYS A 7 -18.00 -4.94 14.63
N GLY A 8 -17.75 -5.90 13.73
CA GLY A 8 -16.78 -5.75 12.64
C GLY A 8 -17.36 -5.60 11.23
N CYS A 9 -18.60 -6.01 10.97
CA CYS A 9 -19.10 -6.17 9.59
C CYS A 9 -19.91 -4.99 9.02
N GLY A 10 -20.09 -3.88 9.75
CA GLY A 10 -21.07 -2.85 9.39
C GLY A 10 -20.58 -1.66 8.56
N ASP A 11 -19.30 -1.29 8.66
CA ASP A 11 -18.79 -0.04 8.07
C ASP A 11 -17.43 -0.23 7.37
N SER A 12 -17.29 -1.32 6.62
CA SER A 12 -16.17 -1.43 5.69
C SER A 12 -16.44 -0.55 4.48
N LYS A 13 -16.22 0.77 4.61
CA LYS A 13 -16.23 1.66 3.45
C LYS A 13 -15.16 1.19 2.47
N PRO A 14 -15.50 0.99 1.20
CA PRO A 14 -14.51 0.61 0.20
C PRO A 14 -13.44 1.69 0.13
N VAL A 15 -12.17 1.26 0.11
CA VAL A 15 -11.06 2.19 -0.08
C VAL A 15 -11.11 2.67 -1.54
N THR A 16 -11.61 3.88 -1.74
CA THR A 16 -11.66 4.54 -3.05
C THR A 16 -10.28 5.07 -3.43
N GLU A 17 -10.04 5.27 -4.71
CA GLU A 17 -8.81 5.92 -5.19
C GLU A 17 -8.64 7.31 -4.58
N GLU A 18 -9.73 8.06 -4.39
CA GLU A 18 -9.71 9.35 -3.70
C GLU A 18 -9.18 9.24 -2.27
N ALA A 19 -9.56 8.19 -1.53
CA ALA A 19 -9.06 7.96 -0.18
C ALA A 19 -7.54 7.70 -0.17
N ILE A 20 -7.05 6.93 -1.15
CA ILE A 20 -5.63 6.63 -1.32
C ILE A 20 -4.85 7.91 -1.63
N GLN A 21 -5.32 8.68 -2.60
CA GLN A 21 -4.71 9.96 -2.98
C GLN A 21 -4.63 10.93 -1.79
N ARG A 22 -5.69 11.01 -0.97
CA ARG A 22 -5.66 11.82 0.27
C ARG A 22 -4.65 11.33 1.31
N MET A 23 -4.42 10.02 1.39
CA MET A 23 -3.36 9.48 2.25
C MET A 23 -1.97 9.83 1.73
N ILE A 24 -1.76 9.74 0.41
CA ILE A 24 -0.50 10.11 -0.24
C ILE A 24 -0.22 11.61 -0.03
N ASP A 25 -1.20 12.48 -0.29
CA ASP A 25 -1.08 13.92 -0.06
C ASP A 25 -0.68 14.24 1.39
N ARG A 26 -1.28 13.55 2.36
CA ARG A 26 -0.92 13.67 3.78
C ARG A 26 0.52 13.22 4.07
N ILE A 27 1.00 12.16 3.40
CA ILE A 27 2.38 11.68 3.52
C ILE A 27 3.35 12.70 2.91
N GLU A 28 3.01 13.29 1.77
CA GLU A 28 3.84 14.31 1.11
C GLU A 28 3.90 15.62 1.88
N GLY A 29 2.78 16.04 2.47
CA GLY A 29 2.66 17.26 3.26
C GLY A 29 3.16 17.15 4.71
N SER A 30 3.51 15.95 5.21
CA SER A 30 3.92 15.75 6.60
C SER A 30 5.40 15.38 6.73
N PRO A 31 6.18 16.10 7.55
CA PRO A 31 7.60 15.79 7.77
C PRO A 31 7.82 14.53 8.63
N LEU A 32 6.74 13.94 9.18
CA LEU A 32 6.82 12.72 9.99
C LEU A 32 7.06 11.48 9.14
N PHE A 33 6.72 11.51 7.85
CA PHE A 33 6.89 10.37 6.96
C PHE A 33 8.13 10.55 6.09
N LEU A 34 9.01 9.55 6.15
CA LEU A 34 10.12 9.45 5.22
C LEU A 34 9.58 8.94 3.87
N ARG A 35 9.73 9.77 2.84
CA ARG A 35 9.28 9.47 1.48
C ARG A 35 10.46 9.21 0.55
N VAL A 36 10.24 8.37 -0.43
CA VAL A 36 11.19 8.21 -1.53
C VAL A 36 11.02 9.35 -2.56
N ASN A 37 12.03 9.52 -3.42
CA ASN A 37 11.90 10.40 -4.57
C ASN A 37 10.96 9.79 -5.64
N ASP A 38 10.51 10.61 -6.58
CA ASP A 38 9.55 10.19 -7.61
C ASP A 38 10.13 9.10 -8.53
N ALA A 39 11.42 9.13 -8.84
CA ALA A 39 12.08 8.08 -9.62
C ALA A 39 12.03 6.70 -8.94
N THR A 40 12.27 6.64 -7.63
CA THR A 40 12.19 5.41 -6.84
C THR A 40 10.74 4.96 -6.69
N TYR A 41 9.82 5.91 -6.53
CA TYR A 41 8.40 5.63 -6.46
C TYR A 41 7.90 4.95 -7.75
N GLU A 42 8.23 5.51 -8.91
CA GLU A 42 7.88 4.92 -10.20
C GLU A 42 8.53 3.54 -10.40
N GLN A 43 9.82 3.37 -10.07
CA GLN A 43 10.49 2.07 -10.16
C GLN A 43 9.80 1.01 -9.29
N ARG A 44 9.45 1.35 -8.05
CA ARG A 44 8.74 0.44 -7.14
C ARG A 44 7.37 0.08 -7.71
N LEU A 45 6.61 1.05 -8.21
CA LEU A 45 5.32 0.80 -8.83
C LEU A 45 5.43 -0.05 -10.10
N GLU A 46 6.43 0.20 -10.95
CA GLU A 46 6.65 -0.58 -12.17
C GLU A 46 6.95 -2.04 -11.84
N ALA A 47 7.87 -2.28 -10.91
CA ALA A 47 8.15 -3.63 -10.41
C ALA A 47 6.89 -4.30 -9.83
N CYS A 48 6.06 -3.53 -9.14
CA CYS A 48 4.81 -4.05 -8.60
C CYS A 48 3.76 -4.35 -9.67
N ARG A 49 3.63 -3.50 -10.69
CA ARG A 49 2.72 -3.71 -11.82
C ARG A 49 3.09 -4.93 -12.64
N ALA A 50 4.37 -5.32 -12.63
CA ALA A 50 4.85 -6.56 -13.22
C ALA A 50 4.58 -7.81 -12.34
N CYS A 51 4.22 -7.63 -11.07
CA CYS A 51 3.94 -8.73 -10.15
C CYS A 51 2.52 -9.29 -10.36
N PRO A 52 2.34 -10.62 -10.39
CA PRO A 52 1.02 -11.24 -10.55
C PRO A 52 0.06 -10.93 -9.39
N GLY A 53 0.58 -10.51 -8.24
CA GLY A 53 -0.21 -10.13 -7.07
C GLY A 53 -0.80 -8.72 -7.11
N TYR A 54 -0.41 -7.87 -8.08
CA TYR A 54 -0.91 -6.50 -8.15
C TYR A 54 -2.25 -6.42 -8.87
N VAL A 55 -3.28 -5.95 -8.17
CA VAL A 55 -4.62 -5.77 -8.72
C VAL A 55 -5.03 -4.31 -8.57
N GLY A 56 -4.74 -3.52 -9.60
CA GLY A 56 -5.12 -2.12 -9.72
C GLY A 56 -4.36 -1.16 -8.81
N LYS A 57 -4.42 -1.36 -7.49
CA LYS A 57 -3.84 -0.50 -6.43
C LYS A 57 -3.43 -1.26 -5.16
N GLU A 58 -3.98 -2.46 -4.98
CA GLU A 58 -3.72 -3.33 -3.83
C GLU A 58 -2.98 -4.59 -4.26
N CYS A 59 -2.21 -5.16 -3.33
CA CYS A 59 -1.56 -6.44 -3.52
C CYS A 59 -2.42 -7.55 -2.92
N THR A 60 -2.81 -8.53 -3.73
CA THR A 60 -3.60 -9.68 -3.27
C THR A 60 -2.82 -10.62 -2.36
N MET A 61 -1.49 -10.52 -2.36
CA MET A 61 -0.61 -11.34 -1.52
C MET A 61 -0.53 -10.83 -0.08
N CYS A 62 -0.48 -9.50 0.12
CA CYS A 62 -0.32 -8.90 1.45
C CYS A 62 -1.48 -7.99 1.89
N GLY A 63 -2.44 -7.69 1.01
CA GLY A 63 -3.56 -6.79 1.28
C GLY A 63 -3.18 -5.31 1.42
N CYS A 64 -1.94 -4.94 1.11
CA CYS A 64 -1.47 -3.56 1.24
C CYS A 64 -1.72 -2.75 -0.04
N ILE A 65 -1.93 -1.45 0.13
CA ILE A 65 -2.07 -0.50 -0.98
C ILE A 65 -0.67 -0.12 -1.45
N MET A 66 -0.33 -0.53 -2.67
CA MET A 66 1.04 -0.46 -3.15
C MET A 66 1.46 0.96 -3.51
N GLU A 67 0.53 1.84 -3.87
CA GLU A 67 0.80 3.28 -4.04
C GLU A 67 1.27 3.94 -2.73
N ILE A 68 0.70 3.56 -1.59
CA ILE A 68 1.12 4.12 -0.29
C ILE A 68 2.47 3.55 0.11
N MET A 69 2.63 2.22 0.00
CA MET A 69 3.86 1.53 0.35
C MET A 69 5.03 2.01 -0.52
N ALA A 70 4.84 2.10 -1.84
CA ALA A 70 5.89 2.54 -2.74
C ALA A 70 6.41 3.94 -2.40
N LYS A 71 5.55 4.86 -1.92
CA LYS A 71 5.94 6.24 -1.57
C LYS A 71 6.71 6.33 -0.25
N LEU A 72 6.48 5.41 0.69
CA LEU A 72 7.16 5.39 1.98
C LEU A 72 8.56 4.76 1.89
N GLN A 73 9.58 5.51 2.32
CA GLN A 73 10.97 5.05 2.30
C GLN A 73 11.20 3.85 3.20
N ASN A 74 10.59 3.86 4.39
CA ASN A 74 10.81 2.84 5.42
C ASN A 74 9.95 1.56 5.21
N THR A 75 9.47 1.33 4.00
CA THR A 75 8.66 0.15 3.69
C THR A 75 9.30 -0.69 2.59
N ARG A 76 8.99 -1.99 2.60
CA ARG A 76 9.44 -2.97 1.62
C ARG A 76 8.28 -3.84 1.18
N CYS A 77 8.43 -4.49 0.03
CA CYS A 77 7.43 -5.46 -0.42
C CYS A 77 7.52 -6.72 0.46
N LEU A 78 6.37 -7.14 1.00
CA LEU A 78 6.25 -8.32 1.87
C LEU A 78 5.84 -9.58 1.08
N HIS A 79 6.21 -9.63 -0.20
CA HIS A 79 5.93 -10.78 -1.03
C HIS A 79 6.67 -12.03 -0.51
N PRO A 80 6.06 -13.23 -0.53
CA PRO A 80 6.63 -14.44 0.08
C PRO A 80 8.00 -14.84 -0.50
N ASP A 81 8.21 -14.67 -1.80
CA ASP A 81 9.51 -14.89 -2.48
C ASP A 81 10.56 -13.79 -2.25
N GLY A 82 10.28 -12.80 -1.43
CA GLY A 82 11.15 -11.64 -1.19
C GLY A 82 10.63 -10.37 -1.86
N SER A 83 11.26 -9.24 -1.54
CA SER A 83 10.78 -7.92 -1.97
C SER A 83 10.86 -7.80 -3.50
N GLN A 84 9.71 -7.58 -4.15
CA GLN A 84 9.62 -7.42 -5.61
C GLN A 84 10.27 -6.12 -6.12
N TRP A 85 10.40 -5.13 -5.25
CA TRP A 85 11.19 -3.94 -5.52
C TRP A 85 12.38 -3.94 -4.55
N GLU A 86 13.59 -3.80 -5.07
CA GLU A 86 14.78 -3.70 -4.22
C GLU A 86 14.75 -2.39 -3.40
N THR A 87 15.36 -2.47 -2.23
CA THR A 87 15.58 -1.29 -1.37
C THR A 87 17.01 -0.86 -1.62
N ALA A 88 17.21 0.31 -2.23
CA ALA A 88 18.46 1.03 -2.08
C ALA A 88 18.51 1.65 -0.67
#